data_AF-A0A660SNP7-F1
#
_entry.id   AF-A0A660SNP7-F1
#
_cell.length_a   1.000
_cell.length_b   1.000
_cell.length_c   1.000
_cell.angle_alpha   90.00
_cell.angle_beta   90.00
_cell.angle_gamma   90.00
#
_symmetry.space_group_name_H-M   'P 1'
#
loop_
_entity.id
_entity.type
_entity.pdbx_description
1 polymer ?
#
loop_
_entity_poly.entity_id
_entity_poly.type
_entity_poly.pdbx_seq_one_letter_code
_entity_poly.pdbx_strand_id
1 'polypeptide(L)'
;MRYLKILTIVMIVLITMISCKNTGEKSEKPAGAEQKLTNENRYIPPADGIIADNQLYTYIKVAQKLQIQINENAIERNNLLKKFNVQKEDQLIDTLFMKKHKKLQEALINLEEVWKKRENKMYNELNITEDEFVWIASALTDSINADKRKIVRDSLKID
;
A
#
# COMPACT_ATOMS: atom_id res chain seq x y z
N MET A 1 11.72 -9.79 20.41
CA MET A 1 11.75 -10.05 18.96
C MET A 1 10.42 -9.83 18.22
N ARG A 2 9.24 -9.85 18.86
CA ARG A 2 7.95 -9.49 18.21
C ARG A 2 7.81 -7.99 17.90
N TYR A 3 8.20 -7.12 18.84
CA TYR A 3 8.18 -5.66 18.64
C TYR A 3 9.16 -5.16 17.57
N LEU A 4 10.27 -5.87 17.35
CA LEU A 4 11.28 -5.49 16.35
C LEU A 4 10.74 -5.63 14.91
N LYS A 5 9.83 -6.59 14.67
CA LYS A 5 9.19 -6.84 13.36
C LYS A 5 8.06 -5.86 13.05
N ILE A 6 7.29 -5.46 14.07
CA ILE A 6 6.24 -4.44 13.93
C ILE A 6 6.87 -3.07 13.71
N LEU A 7 8.00 -2.77 14.39
CA LEU A 7 8.76 -1.55 14.14
C LEU A 7 9.34 -1.50 12.72
N THR A 8 9.72 -2.65 12.13
CA THR A 8 10.26 -2.68 10.76
C THR A 8 9.19 -2.40 9.71
N ILE A 9 7.97 -2.90 9.89
CA ILE A 9 6.87 -2.65 8.94
C ILE A 9 6.43 -1.18 8.99
N VAL A 10 6.40 -0.56 10.19
CA VAL A 10 6.10 0.87 10.34
C VAL A 10 7.24 1.76 9.84
N MET A 11 8.51 1.35 10.00
CA MET A 11 9.69 2.07 9.50
C MET A 11 9.83 2.03 7.97
N ILE A 12 9.42 0.95 7.30
CA ILE A 12 9.50 0.86 5.83
C ILE A 12 8.56 1.88 5.16
N VAL A 13 7.43 2.21 5.80
CA VAL A 13 6.50 3.26 5.34
C VAL A 13 7.04 4.68 5.62
N LEU A 14 7.93 4.85 6.61
CA LEU A 14 8.56 6.14 6.95
C LEU A 14 9.85 6.43 6.14
N ILE A 15 10.57 5.40 5.69
CA ILE A 15 11.83 5.56 4.94
C ILE A 15 11.59 6.01 3.48
N THR A 16 10.40 5.80 2.91
CA THR A 16 10.06 6.27 1.56
C THR A 16 9.86 7.79 1.46
N MET A 17 9.75 8.51 2.59
CA MET A 17 9.49 9.95 2.63
C MET A 17 10.74 10.83 2.85
N ILE A 18 11.94 10.27 3.01
CA ILE A 18 13.15 11.06 3.35
C ILE A 18 14.10 11.29 2.15
N SER A 19 13.84 10.72 0.97
CA SER A 19 14.70 11.00 -0.20
C SER A 19 14.17 12.18 -1.02
N CYS A 20 14.20 13.37 -0.43
CA CYS A 20 14.18 14.62 -1.19
C CYS A 20 15.06 15.66 -0.47
N LYS A 21 16.34 15.69 -0.82
CA LYS A 21 17.17 16.88 -0.68
C LYS A 21 17.99 17.10 -1.95
N ASN A 22 17.52 18.07 -2.73
CA ASN A 22 18.13 18.86 -3.79
C ASN A 22 19.34 18.31 -4.56
N THR A 23 19.15 18.11 -5.87
CA THR A 23 20.02 18.74 -6.87
C THR A 23 19.22 19.00 -8.14
N GLY A 24 19.26 20.24 -8.63
CA GLY A 24 18.58 20.62 -9.85
C GLY A 24 19.24 19.97 -11.06
N GLU A 25 18.46 19.21 -11.82
CA GLU A 25 18.77 18.90 -13.21
C GLU A 25 17.45 18.55 -13.91
N LYS A 26 17.15 19.28 -14.98
CA LYS A 26 16.04 19.00 -15.88
C LYS A 26 16.24 17.59 -16.44
N SER A 27 15.41 16.65 -16.03
CA SER A 27 15.31 15.33 -16.67
C SER A 27 13.90 15.18 -17.20
N GLU A 28 13.79 15.21 -18.53
CA GLU A 28 12.61 14.80 -19.27
C GLU A 28 12.30 13.34 -18.90
N LYS A 29 11.16 13.14 -18.23
CA LYS A 29 10.67 11.82 -17.82
C LYS A 29 9.97 11.17 -19.03
N PRO A 30 10.28 9.91 -19.39
CA PRO A 30 9.61 9.26 -20.51
C PRO A 30 8.16 8.95 -20.15
N ALA A 31 7.28 9.15 -21.13
CA ALA A 31 5.83 9.00 -21.03
C ALA A 31 5.42 7.56 -20.70
N GLY A 32 5.20 7.29 -19.41
CA GLY A 32 4.32 6.23 -18.92
C GLY A 32 3.11 6.91 -18.30
N ALA A 33 1.91 6.57 -18.78
CA ALA A 33 0.65 7.26 -18.51
C ALA A 33 0.46 7.66 -17.04
N GLU A 34 0.76 8.93 -16.73
CA GLU A 34 0.14 9.62 -15.61
C GLU A 34 -1.35 9.69 -15.94
N GLN A 35 -2.16 8.89 -15.26
CA GLN A 35 -3.57 9.22 -15.13
C GLN A 35 -3.62 10.59 -14.44
N LYS A 36 -3.84 11.64 -15.24
CA LYS A 36 -4.26 12.94 -14.74
C LYS A 36 -5.55 12.72 -13.96
N LEU A 37 -5.43 12.55 -12.64
CA LEU A 37 -6.53 12.74 -11.71
C LEU A 37 -7.05 14.16 -11.93
N THR A 38 -8.20 14.28 -12.57
CA THR A 38 -8.91 15.55 -12.66
C THR A 38 -9.24 15.99 -11.24
N ASN A 39 -9.19 17.30 -10.98
CA ASN A 39 -9.23 17.90 -9.65
C ASN A 39 -10.56 17.67 -8.89
N GLU A 40 -11.52 16.96 -9.48
CA GLU A 40 -12.90 16.85 -9.02
C GLU A 40 -13.19 15.64 -8.13
N ASN A 41 -12.25 14.68 -8.00
CA ASN A 41 -12.43 13.46 -7.21
C ASN A 41 -11.44 13.28 -6.05
N ARG A 42 -10.65 14.30 -5.71
CA ARG A 42 -9.73 14.22 -4.57
C ARG A 42 -10.48 14.37 -3.26
N TYR A 43 -10.26 13.44 -2.34
CA TYR A 43 -10.77 13.54 -0.98
C TYR A 43 -10.25 14.83 -0.31
N ILE A 44 -11.15 15.54 0.39
CA ILE A 44 -10.81 16.76 1.13
C ILE A 44 -10.82 16.44 2.62
N PRO A 45 -9.65 16.43 3.28
CA PRO A 45 -9.57 16.24 4.72
C PRO A 45 -10.37 17.25 5.55
N PRO A 46 -10.95 16.83 6.68
CA PRO A 46 -11.44 17.72 7.72
C PRO A 46 -10.39 18.74 8.14
N ALA A 47 -10.78 20.01 8.23
CA ALA A 47 -9.87 21.11 8.60
C ALA A 47 -9.35 21.01 10.04
N ASP A 48 -10.10 20.36 10.93
CA ASP A 48 -9.71 20.10 12.31
C ASP A 48 -8.77 18.89 12.47
N GLY A 49 -8.54 18.13 11.39
CA GLY A 49 -7.73 16.91 11.42
C GLY A 49 -8.36 15.76 12.21
N ILE A 50 -9.61 15.88 12.64
CA ILE A 50 -10.30 14.87 13.43
C ILE A 50 -10.92 13.86 12.48
N ILE A 51 -10.58 12.58 12.65
CA ILE A 51 -11.23 11.50 11.90
C ILE A 51 -12.68 11.41 12.41
N ALA A 52 -13.69 11.32 11.55
CA ALA A 52 -15.05 11.07 12.02
C ALA A 52 -15.27 9.58 12.36
N ASP A 53 -16.22 9.24 13.24
CA ASP A 53 -16.42 7.85 13.68
C ASP A 53 -16.84 6.93 12.52
N ASN A 54 -17.68 7.40 11.61
CA ASN A 54 -18.03 6.66 10.40
C ASN A 54 -16.80 6.38 9.52
N GLN A 55 -15.90 7.36 9.34
CA GLN A 55 -14.65 7.20 8.61
C GLN A 55 -13.75 6.16 9.30
N LEU A 56 -13.66 6.21 10.63
CA LEU A 56 -12.89 5.26 11.43
C LEU A 56 -13.39 3.82 11.24
N TYR A 57 -14.69 3.58 11.34
CA TYR A 57 -15.25 2.23 11.20
C TYR A 57 -15.16 1.71 9.76
N THR A 58 -15.32 2.57 8.76
CA THR A 58 -15.11 2.21 7.36
C THR A 58 -13.65 1.85 7.10
N TYR A 59 -12.70 2.65 7.61
CA TYR A 59 -11.27 2.36 7.58
C TYR A 59 -10.94 1.00 8.20
N ILE A 60 -11.48 0.70 9.39
CA ILE A 60 -11.25 -0.60 10.07
C ILE A 60 -11.72 -1.76 9.20
N LYS A 61 -12.92 -1.68 8.60
CA LYS A 61 -13.45 -2.74 7.74
C LYS A 61 -12.58 -2.97 6.49
N VAL A 62 -12.12 -1.90 5.86
CA VAL A 62 -11.20 -2.00 4.72
C VAL A 62 -9.87 -2.61 5.16
N ALA A 63 -9.29 -2.12 6.26
CA ALA A 63 -8.01 -2.61 6.78
C ALA A 63 -8.05 -4.11 7.10
N GLN A 64 -9.16 -4.61 7.66
CA GLN A 64 -9.37 -6.04 7.90
C GLN A 64 -9.41 -6.85 6.59
N LYS A 65 -10.15 -6.37 5.58
CA LYS A 65 -10.20 -7.02 4.26
C LYS A 65 -8.81 -7.04 3.59
N LEU A 66 -8.09 -5.91 3.62
CA LEU A 66 -6.73 -5.81 3.06
C LEU A 66 -5.75 -6.75 3.79
N GLN A 67 -5.86 -6.89 5.10
CA GLN A 67 -5.02 -7.79 5.87
C GLN A 67 -5.19 -9.26 5.44
N ILE A 68 -6.43 -9.70 5.21
CA ILE A 68 -6.71 -11.03 4.65
C ILE A 68 -6.09 -11.15 3.26
N GLN A 69 -6.29 -10.13 2.41
CA GLN A 69 -5.79 -10.11 1.03
C GLN A 69 -4.26 -10.15 0.95
N ILE A 70 -3.54 -9.53 1.88
CA ILE A 70 -2.07 -9.55 1.92
C ILE A 70 -1.55 -10.98 2.05
N ASN A 71 -2.21 -11.81 2.86
CA ASN A 71 -1.82 -13.22 3.03
C ASN A 71 -2.06 -14.02 1.73
N GLU A 72 -3.20 -13.79 1.08
CA GLU A 72 -3.50 -14.42 -0.22
C GLU A 72 -2.51 -13.98 -1.30
N ASN A 73 -2.20 -12.69 -1.38
CA ASN A 73 -1.23 -12.14 -2.32
C ASN A 73 0.17 -12.77 -2.10
N ALA A 74 0.58 -12.95 -0.84
CA ALA A 74 1.83 -13.63 -0.52
C ALA A 74 1.85 -15.08 -1.03
N ILE A 75 0.74 -15.83 -0.88
CA ILE A 75 0.61 -17.19 -1.41
C ILE A 75 0.71 -17.20 -2.93
N GLU A 76 -0.05 -16.34 -3.62
CA GLU A 76 -0.06 -16.24 -5.07
C GLU A 76 1.32 -15.90 -5.63
N ARG A 77 2.00 -14.94 -5.01
CA ARG A 77 3.37 -14.56 -5.35
C ARG A 77 4.31 -15.74 -5.20
N ASN A 78 4.28 -16.42 -4.06
CA ASN A 78 5.16 -17.56 -3.81
C ASN A 78 4.91 -18.70 -4.80
N ASN A 79 3.64 -18.95 -5.17
CA ASN A 79 3.30 -19.93 -6.20
C ASN A 79 3.82 -19.52 -7.58
N LEU A 80 3.73 -18.24 -7.92
CA LEU A 80 4.29 -17.71 -9.16
C LEU A 80 5.81 -17.88 -9.20
N LEU A 81 6.52 -17.50 -8.14
CA LEU A 81 7.98 -17.63 -8.07
C LEU A 81 8.43 -19.09 -8.18
N LYS A 82 7.72 -20.02 -7.52
CA LYS A 82 7.95 -21.46 -7.65
C LYS A 82 7.76 -21.95 -9.08
N LYS A 83 6.69 -21.52 -9.76
CA LYS A 83 6.42 -21.88 -11.17
C LYS A 83 7.56 -21.49 -12.11
N PHE A 84 8.28 -20.42 -11.80
CA PHE A 84 9.41 -19.92 -12.58
C PHE A 84 10.79 -20.31 -12.02
N ASN A 85 10.83 -21.21 -11.02
CA ASN A 85 12.06 -21.68 -10.37
C ASN A 85 12.94 -20.56 -9.79
N VAL A 86 12.33 -19.46 -9.34
CA VAL A 86 13.06 -18.40 -8.63
C VAL A 86 13.44 -18.91 -7.24
N GLN A 87 14.75 -18.99 -6.98
CA GLN A 87 15.30 -19.57 -5.75
C GLN A 87 15.56 -18.51 -4.68
N LYS A 88 15.85 -17.28 -5.11
CA LYS A 88 16.19 -16.17 -4.23
C LYS A 88 15.50 -14.90 -4.69
N GLU A 89 15.10 -14.10 -3.72
CA GLU A 89 14.38 -12.85 -3.91
C GLU A 89 15.22 -11.79 -4.64
N ASP A 90 16.54 -11.79 -4.43
CA ASP A 90 17.51 -10.90 -5.07
C ASP A 90 17.55 -11.06 -6.60
N GLN A 91 17.15 -12.21 -7.14
CA GLN A 91 17.05 -12.44 -8.59
C GLN A 91 16.02 -11.52 -9.25
N LEU A 92 15.01 -11.06 -8.50
CA LEU A 92 13.93 -10.22 -9.04
C LEU A 92 14.35 -8.76 -9.27
N ILE A 93 15.40 -8.30 -8.57
CA ILE A 93 15.99 -6.98 -8.78
C ILE A 93 17.20 -7.01 -9.74
N ASP A 94 17.67 -8.21 -10.10
CA ASP A 94 18.70 -8.39 -11.12
C ASP A 94 18.10 -8.15 -12.52
N THR A 95 18.48 -7.02 -13.11
CA THR A 95 18.04 -6.64 -14.46
C THR A 95 18.46 -7.62 -15.55
N LEU A 96 19.59 -8.32 -15.42
CA LEU A 96 20.04 -9.33 -16.39
C LEU A 96 19.22 -10.60 -16.27
N PHE A 97 18.91 -11.03 -15.04
CA PHE A 97 18.00 -12.14 -14.79
C PHE A 97 16.61 -11.83 -15.37
N MET A 98 16.03 -10.68 -15.02
CA MET A 98 14.69 -10.30 -15.48
C MET A 98 14.59 -10.15 -17.01
N LYS A 99 15.65 -9.64 -17.66
CA LYS A 99 15.73 -9.60 -19.14
C LYS A 99 15.70 -10.98 -19.80
N LYS A 100 16.31 -11.99 -19.16
CA LYS A 100 16.29 -13.38 -19.64
C LYS A 100 14.96 -14.09 -19.34
N HIS A 101 14.27 -13.67 -18.27
CA HIS A 101 13.02 -14.25 -17.80
C HIS A 101 11.80 -13.35 -18.08
N LYS A 102 11.63 -12.88 -19.33
CA LYS A 102 10.53 -11.96 -19.71
C LYS A 102 9.13 -12.45 -19.31
N LYS A 103 8.85 -13.74 -19.44
CA LYS A 103 7.55 -14.33 -19.04
C LYS A 103 7.29 -14.23 -17.53
N LEU A 104 8.35 -14.26 -16.71
CA LEU A 104 8.23 -14.02 -15.27
C LEU A 104 7.89 -12.55 -15.01
N GLN A 105 8.56 -11.62 -15.72
CA GLN A 105 8.28 -10.20 -15.62
C GLN A 105 6.83 -9.86 -15.97
N GLU A 106 6.33 -10.36 -17.11
CA GLU A 106 4.94 -10.20 -17.53
C GLU A 106 3.96 -10.78 -16.51
N ALA A 107 4.27 -11.97 -15.97
CA ALA A 107 3.41 -12.59 -14.97
C ALA A 107 3.37 -11.82 -13.63
N LEU A 108 4.49 -11.22 -13.22
CA LEU A 108 4.55 -10.35 -12.03
C LEU A 108 3.72 -9.08 -12.23
N ILE A 109 3.84 -8.43 -13.39
CA ILE A 109 3.03 -7.25 -13.75
C ILE A 109 1.54 -7.60 -13.73
N ASN A 110 1.15 -8.70 -14.37
CA ASN A 110 -0.25 -9.15 -14.38
C ASN A 110 -0.76 -9.46 -12.98
N LEU A 111 0.08 -10.04 -12.12
CA LEU A 111 -0.28 -10.35 -10.75
C LEU A 111 -0.53 -9.05 -9.94
N GLU A 112 0.31 -8.04 -10.10
CA GLU A 112 0.14 -6.73 -9.49
C GLU A 112 -1.15 -6.03 -9.95
N GLU A 113 -1.49 -6.09 -11.24
CA GLU A 113 -2.75 -5.56 -11.75
C GLU A 113 -3.97 -6.24 -11.13
N VAL A 114 -3.91 -7.56 -10.95
CA VAL A 114 -4.97 -8.32 -10.31
C VAL A 114 -5.13 -7.90 -8.85
N TRP A 115 -4.03 -7.71 -8.11
CA TRP A 115 -4.07 -7.24 -6.73
C TRP A 115 -4.65 -5.84 -6.63
N LYS A 116 -4.22 -4.91 -7.49
CA LYS A 116 -4.77 -3.55 -7.53
C LYS A 116 -6.27 -3.54 -7.80
N LYS A 117 -6.77 -4.41 -8.70
CA LYS A 117 -8.21 -4.56 -8.96
C LYS A 117 -8.97 -5.06 -7.73
N ARG A 118 -8.41 -6.00 -6.96
CA ARG A 118 -9.03 -6.49 -5.71
C ARG A 118 -9.07 -5.41 -4.64
N GLU A 119 -7.96 -4.70 -4.44
CA GLU A 119 -7.88 -3.58 -3.51
C GLU A 119 -8.89 -2.48 -3.85
N ASN A 120 -8.93 -2.03 -5.11
CA ASN A 120 -9.91 -1.04 -5.57
C ASN A 120 -11.36 -1.50 -5.37
N LYS A 121 -11.62 -2.80 -5.54
CA LYS A 121 -12.95 -3.36 -5.27
C LYS A 121 -13.32 -3.22 -3.79
N MET A 122 -12.38 -3.41 -2.86
CA MET A 122 -12.64 -3.24 -1.42
C MET A 122 -12.93 -1.78 -1.05
N TYR A 123 -12.20 -0.84 -1.63
CA TYR A 123 -12.46 0.60 -1.49
C TYR A 123 -13.87 0.95 -1.99
N ASN A 124 -14.22 0.50 -3.19
CA ASN A 124 -15.54 0.73 -3.79
C ASN A 124 -16.69 0.08 -3.00
N GLU A 125 -16.52 -1.17 -2.53
CA GLU A 125 -17.53 -1.88 -1.73
C GLU A 125 -17.90 -1.15 -0.44
N LEU A 126 -16.95 -0.43 0.14
CA LEU A 126 -17.11 0.28 1.41
C LEU A 126 -17.22 1.80 1.23
N ASN A 127 -17.34 2.27 -0.01
CA ASN A 127 -17.51 3.67 -0.39
C ASN A 127 -16.49 4.60 0.29
N ILE A 128 -15.22 4.24 0.20
CA ILE A 128 -14.08 5.02 0.67
C ILE A 128 -13.06 5.10 -0.46
N THR A 129 -12.46 6.27 -0.64
CA THR A 129 -11.40 6.44 -1.64
C THR A 129 -10.04 6.02 -1.09
N GLU A 130 -9.09 5.67 -1.96
CA GLU A 130 -7.70 5.41 -1.54
C GLU A 130 -7.12 6.61 -0.81
N ASP A 131 -7.32 7.83 -1.33
CA ASP A 131 -6.87 9.08 -0.71
C ASP A 131 -7.44 9.27 0.71
N GLU A 132 -8.73 8.98 0.91
CA GLU A 132 -9.35 9.03 2.24
C GLU A 132 -8.77 7.97 3.17
N PHE A 133 -8.60 6.73 2.69
CA PHE A 133 -8.01 5.65 3.47
C PHE A 133 -6.58 5.98 3.93
N VAL A 134 -5.75 6.50 3.02
CA VAL A 134 -4.38 6.94 3.29
C VAL A 134 -4.36 8.14 4.23
N TRP A 135 -5.28 9.11 4.04
CA TRP A 135 -5.39 10.24 4.94
C TRP A 135 -5.74 9.79 6.37
N ILE A 136 -6.71 8.89 6.55
CA ILE A 136 -7.06 8.35 7.87
C ILE A 136 -5.85 7.65 8.49
N ALA A 137 -5.12 6.83 7.74
CA ALA A 137 -3.90 6.17 8.22
C ALA A 137 -2.86 7.17 8.72
N SER A 138 -2.68 8.28 8.01
CA SER A 138 -1.78 9.37 8.41
C SER A 138 -2.30 10.12 9.64
N ALA A 139 -3.56 10.57 9.62
CA ALA A 139 -4.21 11.33 10.69
C ALA A 139 -4.31 10.53 11.99
N LEU A 140 -4.36 9.20 11.89
CA LEU A 140 -4.27 8.33 13.06
C LEU A 140 -2.97 8.59 13.81
N THR A 141 -1.85 9.00 13.22
CA THR A 141 -0.61 9.23 13.98
C THR A 141 -0.66 10.45 14.90
N ASP A 142 -1.58 11.39 14.66
CA ASP A 142 -1.67 12.65 15.39
C ASP A 142 -2.29 12.50 16.79
N SER A 143 -1.79 13.26 17.77
CA SER A 143 -2.27 13.16 19.16
C SER A 143 -3.76 13.42 19.32
N ILE A 144 -4.36 14.27 18.47
CA ILE A 144 -5.80 14.56 18.48
C ILE A 144 -6.67 13.33 18.21
N ASN A 145 -6.13 12.32 17.51
CA ASN A 145 -6.80 11.06 17.18
C ASN A 145 -6.33 9.89 18.07
N ALA A 146 -5.75 10.15 19.25
CA ALA A 146 -5.20 9.11 20.13
C ALA A 146 -6.21 8.03 20.53
N ASP A 147 -7.44 8.41 20.86
CA ASP A 147 -8.50 7.46 21.21
C ASP A 147 -8.90 6.60 20.01
N LYS A 148 -8.93 7.18 18.81
CA LYS A 148 -9.24 6.48 17.57
C LYS A 148 -8.14 5.48 17.19
N ARG A 149 -6.86 5.84 17.39
CA ARG A 149 -5.75 4.86 17.28
C ARG A 149 -5.96 3.66 18.18
N LYS A 150 -6.43 3.89 19.41
CA LYS A 150 -6.63 2.79 20.36
C LYS A 150 -7.71 1.84 19.84
N ILE A 151 -8.84 2.37 19.37
CA ILE A 151 -9.93 1.59 18.76
C ILE A 151 -9.43 0.77 17.55
N VAL A 152 -8.68 1.40 16.64
CA VAL A 152 -8.10 0.72 15.47
C VAL A 152 -7.14 -0.39 15.90
N ARG A 153 -6.23 -0.11 16.83
CA ARG A 153 -5.28 -1.11 17.36
C ARG A 153 -6.01 -2.31 17.94
N ASP A 154 -7.07 -2.07 18.71
CA ASP A 154 -7.85 -3.14 19.33
C ASP A 154 -8.65 -3.95 18.30
N SER A 155 -9.13 -3.30 17.24
CA SER A 155 -9.93 -3.94 16.16
C SER A 155 -9.09 -4.72 15.14
N LEU A 156 -7.80 -4.40 15.03
CA LEU A 156 -6.85 -5.02 14.09
C LEU A 156 -5.83 -5.93 14.79
N LYS A 157 -6.11 -6.36 16.04
CA LYS A 157 -5.26 -7.34 16.71
C LYS A 157 -5.15 -8.60 15.85
N ILE A 158 -3.91 -8.90 15.48
CA ILE A 158 -3.52 -10.14 14.82
C ILE A 158 -3.13 -11.09 15.95
N ASP A 159 -3.88 -12.18 16.13
CA ASP A 159 -3.48 -13.29 16.99
C ASP A 159 -2.27 -14.05 16.39
#